data_AF-A0A7S0YQ71-F1
#
_entry.id   AF-A0A7S0YQ71-F1
#
_cell.length_a   1.000
_cell.length_b   1.000
_cell.length_c   1.000
_cell.angle_alpha   90.00
_cell.angle_beta   90.00
_cell.angle_gamma   90.00
#
_symmetry.space_group_name_H-M   'P 1'
#
loop_
_entity.id
_entity.type
_entity.pdbx_description
1 polymer ?
#
loop_
_entity_poly.entity_id
_entity_poly.type
_entity_poly.pdbx_seq_one_letter_code
_entity_poly.pdbx_strand_id
1 'polypeptide(L)'
;ERKAECCACPGPGSDPPCRGMKQPSVLAEASGTLGSVVAVVSSAFQCHKMFRTKDASSFSSGYLFFALASAFLLLIHGYGIGSTQLCFVFLAQFAMTSYFLWVFIKHPPHEGCEEGMGEPLSVISPPLEDDGL
;
A
#
# COMPACT_ATOMS: atom_id res chain seq x y z
N GLU A 1 16.42 8.24 34.01
CA GLU A 1 17.06 6.91 34.15
C GLU A 1 15.97 5.84 34.02
N ARG A 2 15.96 5.04 32.94
CA ARG A 2 14.94 3.98 32.77
C ARG A 2 15.43 2.71 33.46
N LYS A 3 14.79 2.36 34.58
CA LYS A 3 14.91 1.05 35.23
C LYS A 3 14.40 -0.02 34.26
N ALA A 4 15.30 -0.90 33.83
CA ALA A 4 14.94 -2.17 33.23
C ALA A 4 14.35 -3.05 34.33
N GLU A 5 13.05 -3.35 34.24
CA GLU A 5 12.46 -4.44 35.01
C GLU A 5 13.00 -5.75 34.44
N CYS A 6 14.08 -6.26 35.05
CA CYS A 6 14.58 -7.60 34.82
C CYS A 6 13.48 -8.60 35.16
N CYS A 7 13.22 -9.51 34.22
CA CYS A 7 12.44 -10.73 34.43
C CYS A 7 12.90 -11.43 35.71
N ALA A 8 11.94 -11.79 36.56
CA ALA A 8 12.19 -12.64 37.72
C ALA A 8 12.84 -13.96 37.27
N CYS A 9 14.04 -14.25 37.75
CA CYS A 9 14.69 -15.54 37.58
C CYS A 9 13.89 -16.62 38.32
N PRO A 10 13.57 -17.77 37.70
CA PRO A 10 13.10 -18.92 38.45
C PRO A 10 14.28 -19.54 39.21
N GLY A 11 13.96 -20.17 40.34
CA GLY A 11 14.94 -20.77 41.25
C GLY A 11 15.78 -21.88 40.62
N PRO A 12 16.82 -22.34 41.34
CA PRO A 12 17.76 -23.34 40.85
C PRO A 12 17.04 -24.70 40.71
N GLY A 13 16.83 -25.16 39.48
CA GLY A 13 16.33 -26.52 39.20
C GLY A 13 15.26 -26.67 38.11
N SER A 14 14.80 -25.58 37.51
CA SER A 14 13.91 -25.64 36.33
C SER A 14 14.53 -24.85 35.20
N ASP A 15 14.78 -25.47 34.05
CA ASP A 15 15.05 -24.74 32.81
C ASP A 15 13.86 -23.81 32.51
N PRO A 16 13.99 -22.48 32.59
CA PRO A 16 13.02 -21.64 31.90
C PRO A 16 13.36 -21.71 30.41
N PRO A 17 12.39 -21.90 29.50
CA PRO A 17 12.56 -21.36 28.17
C PRO A 17 12.58 -19.84 28.38
N CYS A 18 13.77 -19.28 28.55
CA CYS A 18 14.05 -17.91 28.15
C CYS A 18 13.66 -17.88 26.68
N ARG A 19 12.37 -17.62 26.44
CA ARG A 19 11.74 -17.47 25.14
C ARG A 19 12.53 -16.35 24.51
N GLY A 20 13.54 -16.74 23.73
CA GLY A 20 14.51 -15.84 23.18
C GLY A 20 13.71 -14.76 22.48
N MET A 21 13.69 -13.57 23.07
CA MET A 21 13.35 -12.37 22.35
C MET A 21 14.45 -12.28 21.31
N LYS A 22 14.22 -12.95 20.18
CA LYS A 22 15.02 -12.87 18.98
C LYS A 22 14.92 -11.40 18.61
N GLN A 23 15.88 -10.61 19.06
CA GLN A 23 16.01 -9.22 18.65
C GLN A 23 15.88 -9.27 17.13
N PRO A 24 14.90 -8.54 16.54
CA PRO A 24 14.87 -8.42 15.10
C PRO A 24 16.26 -7.92 14.73
N SER A 25 16.94 -8.65 13.85
CA SER A 25 18.27 -8.24 13.42
C SER A 25 18.12 -6.82 12.86
N VAL A 26 19.07 -5.93 13.16
CA VAL A 26 19.05 -4.53 12.67
C VAL A 26 18.80 -4.50 11.14
N LEU A 27 19.26 -5.54 10.44
CA LEU A 27 19.00 -5.77 9.02
C LEU A 27 17.52 -5.95 8.67
N ALA A 28 16.74 -6.68 9.49
CA ALA A 28 15.31 -6.90 9.29
C ALA A 28 14.49 -5.63 9.52
N GLU A 29 14.85 -4.81 10.50
CA GLU A 29 14.20 -3.51 10.72
C GLU A 29 14.54 -2.54 9.58
N ALA A 30 15.80 -2.52 9.14
CA ALA A 30 16.23 -1.68 8.03
C ALA A 30 15.55 -2.09 6.71
N SER A 31 15.47 -3.39 6.40
CA SER A 31 14.83 -3.87 5.17
C SER A 31 13.32 -3.65 5.19
N GLY A 32 12.66 -3.84 6.34
CA GLY A 32 11.24 -3.54 6.52
C GLY A 32 10.93 -2.05 6.32
N THR A 33 11.79 -1.18 6.85
CA THR A 33 11.66 0.28 6.68
C THR A 33 11.85 0.68 5.22
N LEU A 34 12.92 0.18 4.57
CA LEU A 34 13.21 0.44 3.15
C LEU A 34 12.06 -0.03 2.24
N GLY A 35 11.56 -1.25 2.43
CA GLY A 35 10.44 -1.77 1.67
C GLY A 35 9.19 -0.91 1.82
N SER A 36 8.92 -0.43 3.04
CA SER A 36 7.77 0.42 3.31
C SER A 36 7.91 1.80 2.68
N VAL A 37 9.10 2.40 2.70
CA VAL A 37 9.37 3.69 2.02
C VAL A 37 9.16 3.57 0.50
N VAL A 38 9.68 2.50 -0.11
CA VAL A 38 9.50 2.25 -1.55
C VAL A 38 8.02 2.09 -1.90
N ALA A 39 7.24 1.39 -1.08
CA ALA A 39 5.81 1.24 -1.26
C ALA A 39 5.06 2.59 -1.20
N VAL A 40 5.40 3.45 -0.23
CA VAL A 40 4.82 4.80 -0.08
C VAL A 40 5.14 5.66 -1.30
N VAL A 41 6.41 5.69 -1.74
CA VAL A 41 6.84 6.51 -2.89
C VAL A 41 6.16 6.03 -4.19
N SER A 42 6.08 4.71 -4.41
CA SER A 42 5.38 4.15 -5.57
C SER A 42 3.90 4.54 -5.58
N SER A 43 3.25 4.48 -4.42
CA SER A 43 1.85 4.92 -4.25
C SER A 43 1.68 6.41 -4.51
N ALA A 44 2.63 7.25 -4.05
CA ALA A 44 2.62 8.69 -4.27
C ALA A 44 2.74 9.05 -5.77
N PHE A 45 3.55 8.32 -6.54
CA PHE A 45 3.63 8.51 -8.00
C PHE A 45 2.29 8.21 -8.70
N GLN A 46 1.60 7.15 -8.30
CA GLN A 46 0.27 6.84 -8.82
C GLN A 46 -0.74 7.93 -8.47
N CYS A 47 -0.70 8.44 -7.23
CA CYS A 47 -1.54 9.57 -6.80
C CYS A 47 -1.27 10.82 -7.64
N HIS A 48 0.01 11.16 -7.85
CA HIS A 48 0.41 12.31 -8.64
C HIS A 48 -0.05 12.18 -10.11
N LYS A 49 0.09 10.99 -10.70
CA LYS A 49 -0.38 10.73 -12.06
C LYS A 49 -1.89 10.95 -12.17
N MET A 50 -2.67 10.38 -11.24
CA MET A 50 -4.13 10.52 -11.24
C MET A 50 -4.56 11.98 -11.04
N PHE A 51 -3.91 12.71 -10.12
CA PHE A 51 -4.19 14.13 -9.91
C PHE A 51 -3.93 14.95 -11.19
N ARG A 52 -2.87 14.61 -11.92
CA ARG A 52 -2.53 15.31 -13.17
C ARG A 52 -3.49 14.98 -14.30
N THR A 53 -3.87 13.71 -14.47
CA THR A 53 -4.74 13.29 -15.58
C THR A 53 -6.21 13.64 -15.32
N LYS A 54 -6.60 13.91 -14.06
CA LYS A 54 -8.00 14.07 -13.63
C LYS A 54 -8.90 12.90 -14.06
N ASP A 55 -8.28 11.77 -14.36
CA ASP A 55 -8.95 10.60 -14.90
C ASP A 55 -8.69 9.44 -13.94
N ALA A 56 -9.75 9.05 -13.25
CA ALA A 56 -9.77 7.95 -12.29
C ALA A 56 -10.65 6.79 -12.80
N SER A 57 -11.06 6.81 -14.07
CA SER A 57 -11.99 5.83 -14.66
C SER A 57 -11.48 4.39 -14.57
N SER A 58 -10.16 4.20 -14.63
CA SER A 58 -9.53 2.87 -14.54
C SER A 58 -9.31 2.39 -13.11
N PHE A 59 -9.61 3.19 -12.09
CA PHE A 59 -9.29 2.85 -10.71
C PHE A 59 -10.51 2.28 -9.99
N SER A 60 -10.38 1.04 -9.53
CA SER A 60 -11.43 0.38 -8.76
C SER A 60 -11.57 1.05 -7.39
N SER A 61 -12.75 1.61 -7.11
CA SER A 61 -13.10 2.13 -5.79
C SER A 61 -12.95 1.08 -4.69
N GLY A 62 -13.27 -0.18 -5.00
CA GLY A 62 -13.09 -1.32 -4.09
C GLY A 62 -11.64 -1.50 -3.64
N TYR A 63 -10.68 -1.40 -4.56
CA TYR A 63 -9.25 -1.47 -4.22
C TYR A 63 -8.86 -0.38 -3.21
N LEU A 64 -9.41 0.83 -3.36
CA LEU A 64 -9.14 1.98 -2.51
C LEU A 64 -9.63 1.75 -1.06
N PHE A 65 -10.81 1.15 -0.89
CA PHE A 65 -11.33 0.76 0.42
C PHE A 65 -10.51 -0.37 1.07
N PHE A 66 -10.13 -1.39 0.29
CA PHE A 66 -9.26 -2.46 0.78
C PHE A 66 -7.88 -1.95 1.16
N ALA A 67 -7.31 -1.02 0.39
CA ALA A 67 -6.04 -0.37 0.71
C ALA A 67 -6.14 0.42 2.02
N LEU A 68 -7.23 1.15 2.25
CA LEU A 68 -7.45 1.90 3.49
C LEU A 68 -7.58 0.97 4.71
N ALA A 69 -8.37 -0.11 4.59
CA ALA A 69 -8.51 -1.11 5.65
C ALA A 69 -7.19 -1.82 5.95
N SER A 70 -6.41 -2.16 4.92
CA SER A 70 -5.08 -2.74 5.05
C SER A 70 -4.11 -1.80 5.77
N ALA A 71 -4.06 -0.51 5.38
CA ALA A 71 -3.23 0.49 6.03
C ALA A 71 -3.60 0.66 7.52
N PHE A 72 -4.90 0.61 7.85
CA PHE A 72 -5.37 0.65 9.23
C PHE A 72 -4.93 -0.56 10.06
N LEU A 73 -5.05 -1.77 9.50
CA LEU A 73 -4.59 -3.00 10.16
C LEU A 73 -3.06 -2.99 10.37
N LEU A 74 -2.30 -2.50 9.39
CA LEU A 74 -0.85 -2.36 9.51
C LEU A 74 -0.46 -1.35 10.59
N LEU A 75 -1.22 -0.26 10.74
CA LEU A 75 -1.01 0.71 11.82
C LEU A 75 -1.21 0.06 13.20
N ILE A 76 -2.28 -0.71 13.39
CA ILE A 76 -2.53 -1.46 14.64
C ILE A 76 -1.41 -2.46 14.89
N HIS A 77 -0.97 -3.18 13.85
CA HIS A 77 0.11 -4.15 13.95
C HIS A 77 1.45 -3.50 14.33
N GLY A 78 1.79 -2.37 13.68
CA GLY A 78 2.98 -1.58 14.02
C GLY A 78 2.95 -1.10 15.46
N TYR A 79 1.78 -0.65 15.93
CA TYR A 79 1.58 -0.26 17.33
C TYR A 79 1.77 -1.44 18.28
N GLY A 80 1.22 -2.62 17.94
CA GLY A 80 1.37 -3.84 18.73
C GLY A 80 2.81 -4.35 18.86
N ILE A 81 3.66 -4.11 17.85
CA ILE A 81 5.09 -4.42 17.91
C ILE A 81 5.87 -3.42 18.79
N GLY A 82 5.33 -2.22 19.01
CA GLY A 82 6.01 -1.15 19.73
C GLY A 82 7.11 -0.45 18.92
N SER A 83 7.16 -0.66 17.59
CA SER A 83 8.12 0.01 16.71
C SER A 83 7.56 1.34 16.23
N THR A 84 8.07 2.43 16.80
CA THR A 84 7.65 3.80 16.44
C THR A 84 7.91 4.13 14.97
N GLN A 85 8.99 3.59 14.39
CA GLN A 85 9.34 3.81 12.98
C GLN A 85 8.27 3.25 12.05
N LEU A 86 7.86 2.00 12.26
CA LEU A 86 6.78 1.38 11.48
C LEU A 86 5.45 2.11 11.64
N CYS A 87 5.13 2.57 12.86
CA CYS A 87 3.96 3.39 13.10
C CYS A 87 3.94 4.67 12.24
N PHE A 88 5.05 5.40 12.16
CA PHE A 88 5.12 6.61 11.33
C PHE A 88 4.92 6.30 9.84
N VAL A 89 5.52 5.22 9.34
CA VAL A 89 5.39 4.85 7.94
C VAL A 89 3.96 4.42 7.60
N PHE A 90 3.33 3.60 8.44
CA PHE A 90 1.94 3.19 8.23
C PHE A 90 0.96 4.33 8.43
N LEU A 91 1.26 5.29 9.33
CA LEU A 91 0.46 6.50 9.49
C LEU A 91 0.54 7.38 8.24
N ALA A 92 1.73 7.56 7.68
CA ALA A 92 1.91 8.29 6.43
C ALA A 92 1.18 7.62 5.26
N GLN A 93 1.26 6.29 5.16
CA GLN A 93 0.52 5.51 4.16
C GLN A 93 -1.00 5.69 4.34
N PHE A 94 -1.50 5.57 5.57
CA PHE A 94 -2.92 5.74 5.88
C PHE A 94 -3.42 7.15 5.51
N ALA A 95 -2.65 8.19 5.83
CA ALA A 95 -2.97 9.57 5.47
C ALA A 95 -3.01 9.76 3.94
N MET A 96 -2.04 9.21 3.20
CA MET A 96 -2.00 9.27 1.75
C MET A 96 -3.19 8.55 1.11
N THR A 97 -3.51 7.33 1.57
CA THR A 97 -4.67 6.58 1.06
C THR A 97 -5.99 7.26 1.40
N SER A 98 -6.11 7.85 2.59
CA SER A 98 -7.29 8.63 2.99
C SER A 98 -7.47 9.87 2.12
N TYR A 99 -6.38 10.61 1.85
CA TYR A 99 -6.38 11.75 0.94
C TYR A 99 -6.80 11.34 -0.47
N PHE A 100 -6.30 10.20 -0.95
CA PHE A 100 -6.66 9.67 -2.26
C PHE A 100 -8.14 9.30 -2.36
N LEU A 101 -8.69 8.65 -1.34
CA LEU A 101 -10.12 8.35 -1.26
C LEU A 101 -10.95 9.63 -1.26
N TRP A 102 -10.51 10.66 -0.55
CA TRP A 102 -11.18 11.96 -0.52
C TRP A 102 -11.19 12.63 -1.91
N VAL A 103 -10.05 12.63 -2.62
CA VAL A 103 -9.96 13.15 -4.00
C VAL A 103 -10.88 12.36 -4.93
N PHE A 104 -10.89 11.04 -4.83
CA PHE A 104 -11.75 10.17 -5.63
C PHE A 104 -13.25 10.44 -5.40
N ILE A 105 -13.66 10.66 -4.14
CA ILE A 105 -15.05 11.04 -3.81
C ILE A 105 -15.39 12.44 -4.34
N LYS A 106 -14.43 13.37 -4.32
CA LYS A 106 -14.63 14.75 -4.82
C LYS A 106 -14.69 14.85 -6.33
N HIS A 107 -13.95 13.98 -7.02
CA HIS A 107 -13.90 13.89 -8.47
C HIS A 107 -14.28 12.47 -8.86
N PRO A 108 -15.57 12.10 -8.71
CA PRO A 108 -16.02 10.79 -9.14
C PRO A 108 -15.65 10.63 -10.62
N PRO A 109 -15.16 9.46 -11.04
CA PRO A 109 -15.00 9.21 -12.46
C PRO A 109 -16.32 9.54 -13.12
N HIS A 110 -16.28 10.34 -14.19
CA HIS A 110 -17.45 10.50 -15.04
C HIS A 110 -17.80 9.09 -15.52
N GLU A 111 -18.78 8.45 -14.86
CA GLU A 111 -19.50 7.33 -15.44
C GLU A 111 -19.91 7.84 -16.81
N GLY A 112 -19.34 7.23 -17.85
CA GLY A 112 -19.67 7.58 -19.21
C GLY A 112 -21.19 7.63 -19.29
N CYS A 113 -21.72 8.74 -19.80
CA CYS A 113 -23.00 8.66 -20.49
C CYS A 113 -22.88 7.48 -21.45
N GLU A 114 -23.58 6.38 -21.14
CA GLU A 114 -24.10 5.47 -22.14
C GLU A 114 -25.08 6.28 -23.02
N GLU A 115 -24.55 7.16 -23.87
CA GLU A 115 -25.26 7.67 -25.03
C GLU A 115 -24.45 7.27 -26.26
N GLY A 116 -24.81 6.13 -26.84
CA GLY A 116 -24.22 5.69 -28.10
C GLY A 116 -24.33 4.19 -28.32
N MET A 117 -25.52 3.73 -28.68
CA MET A 117 -25.73 2.46 -29.35
C MET A 117 -24.66 2.21 -30.43
N GLY A 118 -24.03 1.04 -30.35
CA GLY A 118 -23.56 0.21 -31.46
C GLY A 118 -22.81 0.85 -32.61
N GLU A 119 -21.51 0.56 -32.71
CA GLU A 119 -20.92 0.08 -33.96
C GLU A 119 -19.79 -0.92 -33.65
N PRO A 120 -19.81 -2.15 -34.20
CA PRO A 120 -18.69 -3.06 -34.13
C PRO A 120 -17.59 -2.54 -35.07
N LEU A 121 -16.52 -1.97 -34.50
CA LEU A 121 -15.35 -1.56 -35.27
C LEU A 121 -14.71 -2.80 -35.90
N SER A 122 -14.99 -2.93 -37.19
CA SER A 122 -14.50 -3.90 -38.14
C SER A 122 -12.97 -3.97 -38.15
N VAL A 123 -12.46 -5.19 -38.01
CA VAL A 123 -11.37 -5.78 -38.82
C VAL A 123 -10.35 -4.77 -39.36
N ILE A 124 -9.27 -4.56 -38.60
CA ILE A 124 -8.02 -4.06 -39.14
C ILE A 124 -7.36 -5.23 -39.89
N SER A 125 -7.58 -5.34 -41.19
CA SER A 125 -6.71 -6.13 -42.07
C SER A 125 -5.54 -5.24 -42.51
N PRO A 126 -4.28 -5.72 -42.43
CA PRO A 126 -3.14 -4.99 -42.98
C PRO A 126 -3.18 -4.99 -44.53
N PRO A 127 -2.64 -3.96 -45.19
CA PRO A 127 -2.53 -3.94 -46.65
C PRO A 127 -1.51 -4.98 -47.11
N LEU A 128 -1.92 -5.86 -48.03
CA LEU A 128 -1.03 -6.67 -48.85
C LEU A 128 -0.41 -5.73 -49.90
N GLU A 129 0.89 -5.47 -49.79
CA GLU A 129 1.69 -4.94 -50.90
C GLU A 129 1.83 -6.07 -51.94
N ASP A 130 1.13 -5.91 -53.06
CA ASP A 130 1.33 -6.66 -54.30
C ASP A 130 1.71 -5.62 -55.36
N ASP A 131 3.00 -5.49 -55.63
CA ASP A 131 3.50 -4.79 -56.81
C ASP A 131 4.70 -5.58 -57.34
N GLY A 132 4.36 -6.64 -58.07
CA GLY A 132 5.23 -7.19 -59.11
C GLY A 132 4.66 -6.87 -60.48
N LEU A 133 5.25 -5.91 -61.19
CA LEU A 133 5.34 -5.90 -62.66
C LEU A 133 6.43 -4.94 -63.15
#